data_AF-A0A485NXF6-F1
#
_entry.id   AF-A0A485NXF6-F1
#
_cell.length_a   1.000
_cell.length_b   1.000
_cell.length_c   1.000
_cell.angle_alpha   90.00
_cell.angle_beta   90.00
_cell.angle_gamma   90.00
#
_symmetry.space_group_name_H-M   'P 1'
#
loop_
_entity.id
_entity.type
_entity.pdbx_description
1 polymer ?
#
loop_
_entity_poly.entity_id
_entity_poly.type
_entity_poly.pdbx_seq_one_letter_code
_entity_poly.pdbx_strand_id
1 'polypeptide(L)'
;DMNEVSSFVQGSKKGCNDNKLNYPPFTPDILDKLMYSKTICMDAVQYWGKQYDVHSLYGYSMAIATEKAIEKVFPNKRSFILTRSTFAGSGSYAAHWLGDNTASWEQMEWSITGMLEFNLFGMPLVGADICGFVVNTTEELCRRWMQLGAFYPFSRNHNGDIYEHQDPAFFGQNSLLVNSSRHYLNIRYTLLPFLYTLFYKAHKFGETVARPVLH
;
A
#
# COMPACT_ATOMS: atom_id res chain seq x y z
N ASP A 1 3.14 3.36 -7.77
CA ASP A 1 1.73 2.98 -8.03
C ASP A 1 1.64 2.24 -9.36
N MET A 2 0.53 1.53 -9.62
CA MET A 2 0.24 0.83 -10.89
C MET A 2 1.30 -0.18 -11.34
N ASN A 3 2.05 -0.75 -10.39
CA ASN A 3 3.28 -1.50 -10.64
C ASN A 3 3.15 -3.00 -10.38
N GLU A 4 1.94 -3.55 -10.49
CA GLU A 4 1.71 -5.00 -10.52
C GLU A 4 2.42 -5.72 -11.67
N VAL A 5 2.52 -5.26 -12.93
CA VAL A 5 2.16 -3.98 -13.59
C VAL A 5 0.70 -3.96 -14.07
N SER A 6 -0.02 -2.89 -13.77
CA SER A 6 -1.43 -2.76 -14.13
C SER A 6 -1.60 -2.26 -15.57
N SER A 7 -2.58 -2.81 -16.29
CA SER A 7 -3.00 -2.40 -17.63
C SER A 7 -4.52 -2.35 -17.74
N PHE A 8 -5.04 -1.30 -18.37
CA PHE A 8 -6.48 -1.20 -18.67
C PHE A 8 -6.91 -2.06 -19.86
N VAL A 9 -5.96 -2.53 -20.66
CA VAL A 9 -6.19 -3.42 -21.79
C VAL A 9 -5.67 -4.81 -21.43
N GLN A 10 -6.43 -5.86 -21.74
CA GLN A 10 -6.02 -7.23 -21.46
C GLN A 10 -4.81 -7.61 -22.31
N GLY A 11 -3.64 -7.75 -21.66
CA GLY A 11 -2.42 -8.20 -22.29
C GLY A 11 -1.70 -7.15 -23.13
N SER A 12 -2.24 -6.82 -24.30
CA SER A 12 -1.63 -5.81 -25.18
C SER A 12 -2.66 -5.20 -26.12
N LYS A 13 -2.28 -4.14 -26.84
CA LYS A 13 -3.12 -3.55 -27.91
C LYS A 13 -3.52 -4.55 -29.01
N LYS A 14 -2.79 -5.67 -29.14
CA LYS A 14 -3.05 -6.73 -30.13
C LYS A 14 -3.64 -8.01 -29.49
N GLY A 15 -4.02 -7.95 -28.20
CA GLY A 15 -4.31 -9.14 -27.41
C GLY A 15 -3.04 -9.93 -27.08
N CYS A 16 -3.21 -11.21 -26.73
CA CYS A 16 -2.13 -12.15 -26.46
C CYS A 16 -2.24 -13.38 -27.35
N ASN A 17 -1.10 -14.01 -27.64
CA ASN A 17 -1.07 -15.25 -28.42
C ASN A 17 -1.72 -16.40 -27.65
N ASP A 18 -2.39 -17.30 -28.36
CA ASP A 18 -2.88 -18.56 -27.79
C ASP A 18 -1.71 -19.53 -27.59
N ASN A 19 -1.20 -19.61 -26.36
CA ASN A 19 -0.12 -20.51 -25.97
C ASN A 19 -0.19 -20.83 -24.47
N LYS A 20 0.59 -21.83 -24.05
CA LYS A 20 0.62 -22.34 -22.68
C LYS A 20 1.06 -21.34 -21.59
N LEU A 21 1.59 -20.17 -21.95
CA LEU A 21 1.94 -19.13 -20.98
C LEU A 21 0.73 -18.24 -20.70
N ASN A 22 0.04 -17.80 -21.76
CA ASN A 22 -1.17 -16.97 -21.65
C ASN A 22 -2.38 -17.79 -21.18
N TYR A 23 -2.44 -19.08 -21.57
CA TYR A 23 -3.48 -20.05 -21.21
C TYR A 23 -2.83 -21.33 -20.66
N PRO A 24 -2.37 -21.34 -19.41
CA PRO A 24 -1.71 -22.50 -18.83
C PRO A 24 -2.68 -23.68 -18.64
N PRO A 25 -2.17 -24.93 -18.59
CA PRO A 25 -2.99 -26.12 -18.36
C PRO A 25 -3.67 -26.13 -16.98
N PHE A 26 -3.13 -25.37 -16.03
CA PHE A 26 -3.72 -25.13 -14.71
C PHE A 26 -3.66 -23.64 -14.41
N THR A 27 -4.82 -23.05 -14.13
CA THR A 27 -4.95 -21.66 -13.69
C THR A 27 -5.42 -21.67 -12.24
N PRO A 28 -4.67 -21.08 -11.29
CA PRO A 28 -5.13 -20.88 -9.93
C PRO A 28 -6.41 -20.04 -9.88
N ASP A 29 -7.04 -19.93 -8.71
CA ASP A 29 -8.26 -19.14 -8.52
C ASP A 29 -7.99 -17.63 -8.45
N ILE A 30 -7.21 -17.11 -9.40
CA ILE A 30 -6.99 -15.67 -9.57
C ILE A 30 -8.26 -15.00 -10.09
N LEU A 31 -8.44 -13.71 -9.81
CA LEU A 31 -9.52 -12.92 -10.37
C LEU A 31 -9.56 -13.06 -11.91
N ASP A 32 -10.75 -13.19 -12.47
CA ASP A 32 -11.03 -13.46 -13.90
C ASP A 32 -10.52 -14.80 -14.46
N LYS A 33 -9.78 -15.61 -13.68
CA LYS A 33 -9.15 -16.88 -14.12
C LYS A 33 -8.37 -16.76 -15.44
N LEU A 34 -7.69 -15.63 -15.64
CA LEU A 34 -6.94 -15.32 -16.85
C LEU A 34 -5.61 -14.66 -16.49
N MET A 35 -4.49 -15.29 -16.85
CA MET A 35 -3.15 -14.88 -16.38
C MET A 35 -2.77 -13.44 -16.74
N TYR A 36 -3.18 -12.97 -17.92
CA TYR A 36 -2.89 -11.61 -18.39
C TYR A 36 -4.05 -10.63 -18.13
N SER A 37 -5.02 -11.00 -17.27
CA SER A 37 -6.07 -10.06 -16.88
C SER A 37 -5.48 -8.87 -16.13
N LYS A 38 -5.86 -7.66 -16.54
CA LYS A 38 -5.41 -6.36 -16.00
C LYS A 38 -3.89 -6.18 -15.97
N THR A 39 -3.15 -6.93 -16.78
CA THR A 39 -1.69 -6.84 -16.92
C THR A 39 -1.27 -7.09 -18.37
N ILE A 40 0.03 -7.28 -18.62
CA ILE A 40 0.60 -7.54 -19.94
C ILE A 40 0.65 -9.03 -20.28
N CYS A 41 0.87 -9.39 -21.55
CA CYS A 41 0.94 -10.80 -21.96
C CYS A 41 2.04 -11.58 -21.24
N MET A 42 1.77 -12.84 -20.91
CA MET A 42 2.67 -13.73 -20.16
C MET A 42 3.91 -14.15 -20.96
N ASP A 43 3.86 -14.03 -22.29
CA ASP A 43 4.99 -14.25 -23.19
C ASP A 43 5.81 -12.99 -23.47
N ALA A 44 5.48 -11.85 -22.86
CA ALA A 44 6.34 -10.66 -22.91
C ALA A 44 7.71 -10.94 -22.27
N VAL A 45 8.76 -10.30 -22.80
CA VAL A 45 10.15 -10.58 -22.41
C VAL A 45 10.74 -9.38 -21.67
N GLN A 46 11.32 -9.65 -20.51
CA GLN A 46 12.11 -8.72 -19.71
C GLN A 46 13.53 -9.26 -19.54
N TYR A 47 14.44 -8.44 -19.00
CA TYR A 47 15.83 -8.85 -18.76
C TYR A 47 15.94 -10.08 -17.83
N TRP A 48 15.09 -10.18 -16.82
CA TRP A 48 15.09 -11.30 -15.87
C TRP A 48 14.33 -12.55 -16.34
N GLY A 49 13.64 -12.48 -17.48
CA GLY A 49 12.86 -13.61 -17.99
C GLY A 49 11.56 -13.20 -18.64
N LYS A 50 10.68 -14.19 -18.85
CA LYS A 50 9.34 -13.95 -19.40
C LYS A 50 8.39 -13.48 -18.32
N GLN A 51 7.38 -12.69 -18.70
CA GLN A 51 6.37 -12.18 -17.79
C GLN A 51 5.70 -13.29 -16.98
N TYR A 52 5.46 -14.47 -17.56
CA TYR A 52 4.93 -15.62 -16.83
C TYR A 52 5.71 -15.94 -15.53
N ASP A 53 7.04 -15.83 -15.57
CA ASP A 53 7.92 -16.16 -14.45
C ASP A 53 8.17 -14.94 -13.54
N VAL A 54 8.23 -13.74 -14.12
CA VAL A 54 8.66 -12.52 -13.39
C VAL A 54 7.54 -11.51 -13.13
N HIS A 55 6.28 -11.83 -13.46
CA HIS A 55 5.14 -10.92 -13.29
C HIS A 55 5.11 -10.30 -11.89
N SER A 56 5.11 -11.16 -10.86
CA SER A 56 5.01 -10.73 -9.46
C SER A 56 6.29 -10.08 -8.91
N LEU A 57 7.32 -9.92 -9.74
CA LEU A 57 8.57 -9.23 -9.39
C LEU A 57 8.61 -7.80 -9.95
N TYR A 58 7.60 -7.38 -10.71
CA TYR A 58 7.61 -6.06 -11.36
C TYR A 58 7.70 -4.93 -10.31
N GLY A 59 6.80 -4.91 -9.33
CA GLY A 59 6.80 -3.89 -8.26
C GLY A 59 8.07 -3.91 -7.42
N TYR A 60 8.59 -5.11 -7.12
CA TYR A 60 9.86 -5.31 -6.42
C TYR A 60 11.05 -4.70 -7.17
N SER A 61 11.20 -5.05 -8.45
CA SER A 61 12.29 -4.54 -9.30
C SER A 61 12.19 -3.03 -9.52
N MET A 62 10.97 -2.49 -9.64
CA MET A 62 10.73 -1.06 -9.77
C MET A 62 11.10 -0.30 -8.49
N ALA A 63 10.84 -0.87 -7.30
CA ALA A 63 11.24 -0.27 -6.03
C ALA A 63 12.78 -0.20 -5.91
N ILE A 64 13.50 -1.26 -6.28
CA ILE A 64 14.98 -1.26 -6.33
C ILE A 64 15.51 -0.21 -7.31
N ALA A 65 14.91 -0.12 -8.50
CA ALA A 65 15.30 0.89 -9.48
C ALA A 65 15.06 2.32 -8.96
N THR A 66 13.97 2.52 -8.20
CA THR A 66 13.61 3.81 -7.60
C THR A 66 14.54 4.20 -6.46
N GLU A 67 14.99 3.24 -5.63
CA GLU A 67 16.02 3.47 -4.61
C GLU A 67 17.32 3.99 -5.24
N LYS A 68 17.80 3.34 -6.31
CA LYS A 68 18.97 3.80 -7.07
C LYS A 68 18.78 5.19 -7.68
N ALA A 69 17.54 5.55 -8.06
CA ALA A 69 17.23 6.90 -8.51
C ALA A 69 17.31 7.91 -7.36
N ILE A 70 16.81 7.56 -6.18
CA ILE A 70 16.91 8.38 -4.96
C ILE A 70 18.37 8.61 -4.56
N GLU A 71 19.24 7.61 -4.65
CA GLU A 71 20.67 7.79 -4.36
C GLU A 71 21.32 8.85 -5.25
N LYS A 72 20.84 8.99 -6.50
CA LYS A 72 21.30 10.01 -7.46
C LYS A 72 20.67 11.37 -7.22
N VAL A 73 19.36 11.43 -7.00
CA VAL A 73 18.61 12.69 -6.86
C VAL A 73 18.79 13.31 -5.47
N PHE A 74 18.90 12.48 -4.43
CA PHE A 74 19.05 12.88 -3.03
C PHE A 74 20.25 12.17 -2.38
N PRO A 75 21.50 12.52 -2.75
CA PRO A 75 22.69 11.83 -2.25
C PRO A 75 22.77 11.78 -0.72
N ASN A 76 23.07 10.60 -0.18
CA ASN A 76 23.20 10.33 1.26
C ASN A 76 21.92 10.59 2.08
N LYS A 77 20.75 10.62 1.43
CA LYS A 77 19.43 10.73 2.09
C LYS A 77 18.62 9.47 1.85
N ARG A 78 17.71 9.18 2.78
CA ARG A 78 16.77 8.05 2.65
C ARG A 78 15.66 8.33 1.64
N SER A 79 15.22 9.60 1.56
CA SER A 79 13.98 9.98 0.87
C SER A 79 12.78 9.15 1.37
N PHE A 80 11.77 8.96 0.54
CA PHE A 80 10.61 8.13 0.81
C PHE A 80 10.10 7.49 -0.49
N ILE A 81 9.92 6.17 -0.47
CA ILE A 81 9.32 5.39 -1.57
C ILE A 81 8.07 4.71 -1.02
N LEU A 82 6.95 4.88 -1.71
CA LEU A 82 5.70 4.18 -1.42
C LEU A 82 5.31 3.34 -2.62
N THR A 83 5.20 2.02 -2.44
CA THR A 83 4.89 1.06 -3.51
C THR A 83 3.57 0.33 -3.26
N ARG A 84 2.87 -0.01 -4.35
CA ARG A 84 1.63 -0.78 -4.30
C ARG A 84 1.93 -2.28 -4.38
N SER A 85 2.48 -2.72 -5.51
CA SER A 85 2.93 -4.10 -5.66
C SER A 85 4.23 -4.36 -4.88
N THR A 86 4.31 -5.53 -4.25
CA THR A 86 5.42 -5.97 -3.40
C THR A 86 5.74 -7.45 -3.63
N PHE A 87 6.96 -7.84 -3.28
CA PHE A 87 7.41 -9.24 -3.17
C PHE A 87 8.19 -9.41 -1.86
N ALA A 88 8.58 -10.64 -1.51
CA ALA A 88 9.41 -10.89 -0.34
C ALA A 88 10.69 -10.03 -0.36
N GLY A 89 10.89 -9.24 0.70
CA GLY A 89 12.02 -8.31 0.82
C GLY A 89 11.75 -6.88 0.33
N SER A 90 10.57 -6.57 -0.22
CA SER A 90 10.23 -5.20 -0.65
C SER A 90 10.36 -4.15 0.47
N GLY A 91 10.20 -4.54 1.74
CA GLY A 91 10.36 -3.65 2.90
C GLY A 91 11.75 -3.06 3.10
N SER A 92 12.78 -3.63 2.45
CA SER A 92 14.12 -3.04 2.43
C SER A 92 14.19 -1.77 1.58
N TYR A 93 13.25 -1.59 0.64
CA TYR A 93 13.31 -0.53 -0.38
C TYR A 93 12.17 0.48 -0.25
N ALA A 94 10.99 0.06 0.23
CA ALA A 94 9.81 0.91 0.18
C ALA A 94 8.83 0.68 1.34
N ALA A 95 8.04 1.71 1.63
CA ALA A 95 6.80 1.62 2.38
C ALA A 95 5.68 1.04 1.52
N HIS A 96 4.58 0.61 2.16
CA HIS A 96 3.39 0.09 1.49
C HIS A 96 2.11 0.77 1.99
N TRP A 97 1.07 0.83 1.16
CA TRP A 97 -0.29 1.11 1.62
C TRP A 97 -1.21 0.03 1.07
N LEU A 98 -2.27 -0.29 1.81
CA LEU A 98 -3.15 -1.44 1.52
C LEU A 98 -4.00 -1.30 0.24
N GLY A 99 -3.75 -0.28 -0.59
CA GLY A 99 -4.43 -0.09 -1.85
C GLY A 99 -5.78 0.62 -1.73
N ASP A 100 -6.55 0.50 -2.80
CA ASP A 100 -7.77 1.25 -3.05
C ASP A 100 -8.94 0.66 -2.23
N ASN A 101 -9.01 1.01 -0.94
CA ASN A 101 -10.05 0.57 -0.01
C ASN A 101 -11.37 1.38 -0.16
N THR A 102 -12.44 0.93 0.49
CA THR A 102 -13.75 1.61 0.45
C THR A 102 -14.07 2.27 1.79
N ALA A 103 -14.72 3.44 1.77
CA ALA A 103 -15.27 4.13 2.93
C ALA A 103 -16.43 3.32 3.57
N SER A 104 -16.07 2.27 4.31
CA SER A 104 -16.97 1.40 5.05
C SER A 104 -16.35 0.95 6.38
N TRP A 105 -17.18 0.61 7.36
CA TRP A 105 -16.72 0.13 8.66
C TRP A 105 -15.93 -1.18 8.56
N GLU A 106 -16.35 -2.09 7.68
CA GLU A 106 -15.66 -3.37 7.44
C GLU A 106 -14.23 -3.14 6.92
N GLN A 107 -14.03 -2.24 5.96
CA GLN A 107 -12.71 -1.92 5.44
C GLN A 107 -11.81 -1.23 6.48
N MET A 108 -12.39 -0.41 7.37
CA MET A 108 -11.67 0.13 8.52
C MET A 108 -11.22 -0.98 9.47
N GLU A 109 -12.07 -1.97 9.74
CA GLU A 109 -11.74 -3.13 10.57
C GLU A 109 -10.64 -3.99 9.92
N TRP A 110 -10.81 -4.37 8.66
CA TRP A 110 -9.88 -5.23 7.92
C TRP A 110 -8.49 -4.62 7.75
N SER A 111 -8.40 -3.28 7.77
CA SER A 111 -7.11 -2.58 7.72
C SER A 111 -6.14 -3.00 8.83
N ILE A 112 -6.66 -3.39 10.00
CA ILE A 112 -5.83 -3.80 11.14
C ILE A 112 -5.15 -5.11 10.81
N THR A 113 -5.89 -6.10 10.31
CA THR A 113 -5.34 -7.39 9.87
C THR A 113 -4.30 -7.20 8.79
N GLY A 114 -4.61 -6.45 7.72
CA GLY A 114 -3.65 -6.19 6.64
C GLY A 114 -2.38 -5.49 7.13
N MET A 115 -2.50 -4.50 8.02
CA MET A 115 -1.34 -3.83 8.63
C MET A 115 -0.46 -4.80 9.43
N LEU A 116 -1.08 -5.69 10.23
CA LEU A 116 -0.35 -6.67 11.04
C LEU A 116 0.35 -7.70 10.17
N GLU A 117 -0.28 -8.19 9.11
CA GLU A 117 0.32 -9.10 8.13
C GLU A 117 1.55 -8.48 7.47
N PHE A 118 1.48 -7.22 7.01
CA PHE A 118 2.64 -6.54 6.43
C PHE A 118 3.78 -6.29 7.43
N ASN A 119 3.49 -6.19 8.72
CA ASN A 119 4.53 -6.20 9.75
C ASN A 119 5.23 -7.56 9.84
N LEU A 120 4.50 -8.68 9.68
CA LEU A 120 5.10 -10.02 9.55
C LEU A 120 5.93 -10.16 8.26
N PHE A 121 5.50 -9.51 7.17
CA PHE A 121 6.21 -9.51 5.89
C PHE A 121 7.46 -8.60 5.89
N GLY A 122 7.82 -8.00 7.03
CA GLY A 122 8.98 -7.11 7.13
C GLY A 122 8.80 -5.77 6.45
N MET A 123 7.55 -5.30 6.28
CA MET A 123 7.19 -3.99 5.74
C MET A 123 6.50 -3.14 6.82
N PRO A 124 7.23 -2.71 7.87
CA PRO A 124 6.61 -2.11 9.05
C PRO A 124 6.01 -0.73 8.80
N LEU A 125 6.44 -0.01 7.76
CA LEU A 125 5.87 1.29 7.38
C LEU A 125 4.69 1.07 6.42
N VAL A 126 3.56 0.66 6.99
CA VAL A 126 2.33 0.31 6.28
C VAL A 126 1.10 0.95 6.93
N GLY A 127 0.05 1.18 6.13
CA GLY A 127 -1.24 1.68 6.56
C GLY A 127 -2.30 1.64 5.46
N ALA A 128 -3.54 1.96 5.80
CA ALA A 128 -4.64 2.10 4.84
C ALA A 128 -4.92 3.57 4.52
N ASP A 129 -5.69 3.82 3.46
CA ASP A 129 -6.22 5.14 3.18
C ASP A 129 -7.31 5.48 4.19
N ILE A 130 -6.96 6.41 5.09
CA ILE A 130 -7.81 6.83 6.21
C ILE A 130 -9.05 7.52 5.65
N CYS A 131 -10.21 7.17 6.20
CA CYS A 131 -11.57 7.54 5.75
C CYS A 131 -12.05 6.79 4.50
N GLY A 132 -11.19 6.01 3.82
CA GLY A 132 -11.53 5.21 2.65
C GLY A 132 -11.27 5.93 1.33
N PHE A 133 -10.80 5.21 0.31
CA PHE A 133 -10.48 5.77 -1.00
C PHE A 133 -11.70 5.83 -1.94
N VAL A 134 -12.51 4.75 -1.97
CA VAL A 134 -13.72 4.64 -2.77
C VAL A 134 -14.95 4.99 -1.93
N VAL A 135 -15.91 5.73 -2.51
CA VAL A 135 -17.17 6.20 -1.90
C VAL A 135 -16.98 7.39 -0.96
N ASN A 136 -17.96 8.31 -0.94
CA ASN A 136 -18.01 9.39 0.04
C ASN A 136 -18.05 8.81 1.46
N THR A 137 -17.09 9.18 2.30
CA THR A 137 -17.15 8.87 3.73
C THR A 137 -18.27 9.63 4.44
N THR A 138 -18.65 9.16 5.63
CA THR A 138 -19.47 9.91 6.59
C THR A 138 -18.60 10.59 7.64
N GLU A 139 -19.10 11.61 8.34
CA GLU A 139 -18.40 12.25 9.46
C GLU A 139 -18.02 11.23 10.54
N GLU A 140 -18.95 10.34 10.88
CA GLU A 140 -18.71 9.38 11.95
C GLU A 140 -17.61 8.39 11.57
N LEU A 141 -17.69 7.79 10.38
CA LEU A 141 -16.69 6.86 9.89
C LEU A 141 -15.32 7.56 9.79
N CYS A 142 -15.25 8.75 9.18
CA CYS A 142 -13.99 9.44 8.99
C CYS A 142 -13.39 9.89 10.33
N ARG A 143 -14.21 10.34 11.29
CA ARG A 143 -13.75 10.64 12.64
C ARG A 143 -13.18 9.41 13.33
N ARG A 144 -13.85 8.25 13.26
CA ARG A 144 -13.31 6.99 13.83
C ARG A 144 -12.04 6.54 13.13
N TRP A 145 -12.00 6.64 11.81
CA TRP A 145 -10.82 6.24 11.05
C TRP A 145 -9.65 7.19 11.28
N MET A 146 -9.86 8.49 11.48
CA MET A 146 -8.80 9.43 11.89
C MET A 146 -8.26 9.11 13.29
N GLN A 147 -9.11 8.65 14.21
CA GLN A 147 -8.67 8.17 15.53
C GLN A 147 -7.75 6.96 15.41
N LEU A 148 -8.16 5.93 14.64
CA LEU A 148 -7.36 4.74 14.39
C LEU A 148 -6.09 5.06 13.59
N GLY A 149 -6.25 5.80 12.49
CA GLY A 149 -5.22 6.10 11.51
C GLY A 149 -4.07 6.94 12.05
N ALA A 150 -4.31 7.76 13.08
CA ALA A 150 -3.25 8.43 13.82
C ALA A 150 -2.22 7.44 14.41
N PHE A 151 -2.56 6.17 14.56
CA PHE A 151 -1.68 5.13 15.11
C PHE A 151 -1.20 4.10 14.07
N TYR A 152 -1.58 4.22 12.79
CA TYR A 152 -0.94 3.42 11.74
C TYR A 152 0.55 3.81 11.60
N PRO A 153 1.48 2.88 11.38
CA PRO A 153 2.86 3.22 11.09
C PRO A 153 2.99 4.21 9.93
N PHE A 154 2.30 3.94 8.81
CA PHE A 154 2.09 4.91 7.72
C PHE A 154 0.68 5.51 7.82
N SER A 155 0.58 6.80 8.12
CA SER A 155 -0.69 7.50 8.37
C SER A 155 -0.97 8.51 7.25
N ARG A 156 -1.89 8.16 6.34
CA ARG A 156 -2.29 9.01 5.19
C ARG A 156 -3.83 9.04 5.07
N ASN A 157 -4.40 10.23 4.99
CA ASN A 157 -5.76 10.42 4.46
C ASN A 157 -5.63 10.63 2.93
N HIS A 158 -6.36 9.83 2.16
CA HIS A 158 -6.33 9.84 0.70
C HIS A 158 -7.71 9.48 0.17
N ASN A 159 -8.11 10.07 -0.95
CA ASN A 159 -9.45 9.98 -1.49
C ASN A 159 -9.42 9.75 -3.00
N GLY A 160 -10.45 9.11 -3.55
CA GLY A 160 -10.66 8.97 -4.98
C GLY A 160 -11.11 10.27 -5.64
N ASP A 161 -10.93 10.34 -6.96
CA ASP A 161 -11.05 11.58 -7.77
C ASP A 161 -12.45 12.21 -7.76
N ILE A 162 -13.52 11.41 -7.66
CA ILE A 162 -14.91 11.85 -7.86
C ILE A 162 -15.70 12.06 -6.56
N TYR A 163 -15.08 11.87 -5.41
CA TYR A 163 -15.74 11.87 -4.11
C TYR A 163 -15.59 13.22 -3.41
N GLU A 164 -16.55 13.53 -2.53
CA GLU A 164 -16.52 14.74 -1.70
C GLU A 164 -15.23 14.80 -0.89
N HIS A 165 -14.71 16.00 -0.63
CA HIS A 165 -13.50 16.16 0.16
C HIS A 165 -13.65 15.50 1.54
N GLN A 166 -12.55 14.90 2.01
CA GLN A 166 -12.51 14.23 3.31
C GLN A 166 -11.27 14.56 4.13
N ASP A 167 -10.55 15.61 3.75
CA ASP A 167 -9.52 16.16 4.62
C ASP A 167 -10.16 16.63 5.94
N PRO A 168 -9.45 16.55 7.08
CA PRO A 168 -10.08 16.83 8.37
C PRO A 168 -10.74 18.21 8.46
N ALA A 169 -10.13 19.23 7.85
CA ALA A 169 -10.60 20.61 7.95
C ALA A 169 -11.89 20.86 7.15
N PHE A 170 -12.15 20.08 6.09
CA PHE A 170 -13.38 20.13 5.31
C PHE A 170 -14.65 19.97 6.17
N PHE A 171 -14.60 19.12 7.19
CA PHE A 171 -15.73 18.89 8.10
C PHE A 171 -16.05 20.09 9.02
N GLY A 172 -15.24 21.16 8.95
CA GLY A 172 -15.44 22.41 9.66
C GLY A 172 -14.44 22.60 10.81
N GLN A 173 -13.88 23.80 10.94
CA GLN A 173 -12.79 24.13 11.88
C GLN A 173 -13.10 23.81 13.35
N ASN A 174 -14.37 23.92 13.74
CA ASN A 174 -14.84 23.67 15.10
C ASN A 174 -15.54 22.30 15.25
N SER A 175 -15.51 21.44 14.23
CA SER A 175 -16.16 20.15 14.24
C SER A 175 -15.53 19.18 15.24
N LEU A 176 -16.32 18.19 15.67
CA LEU A 176 -15.83 17.12 16.52
C LEU A 176 -14.73 16.30 15.82
N LEU A 177 -14.85 16.08 14.50
CA LEU A 177 -13.84 15.41 13.69
C LEU A 177 -12.50 16.14 13.73
N VAL A 178 -12.47 17.45 13.50
CA VAL A 178 -11.22 18.25 13.56
C VAL A 178 -10.61 18.20 14.96
N ASN A 179 -11.42 18.42 15.99
CA ASN A 179 -10.94 18.43 17.37
C ASN A 179 -10.35 17.06 17.78
N SER A 180 -11.04 15.97 17.43
CA SER A 180 -10.57 14.61 17.67
C SER A 180 -9.31 14.29 16.87
N SER A 181 -9.31 14.60 15.57
CA SER A 181 -8.17 14.33 14.68
C SER A 181 -6.92 15.06 15.14
N ARG A 182 -7.03 16.35 15.48
CA ARG A 182 -5.94 17.15 16.01
C ARG A 182 -5.42 16.59 17.35
N HIS A 183 -6.31 16.15 18.23
CA HIS A 183 -5.93 15.54 19.50
C HIS A 183 -5.09 14.27 19.31
N TYR A 184 -5.57 13.29 18.54
CA TYR A 184 -4.85 12.03 18.33
C TYR A 184 -3.60 12.19 17.47
N LEU A 185 -3.59 13.09 16.48
CA LEU A 185 -2.38 13.42 15.75
C LEU A 185 -1.34 14.09 16.65
N ASN A 186 -1.72 14.98 17.57
CA ASN A 186 -0.77 15.54 18.54
C ASN A 186 -0.18 14.45 19.46
N ILE A 187 -0.97 13.44 19.86
CA ILE A 187 -0.46 12.27 20.58
C ILE A 187 0.53 11.49 19.71
N ARG A 188 0.19 11.20 18.44
CA ARG A 188 1.10 10.57 17.48
C ARG A 188 2.42 11.33 17.40
N TYR A 189 2.37 12.65 17.20
CA TYR A 189 3.55 13.50 17.07
C TYR A 189 4.40 13.51 18.35
N THR A 190 3.76 13.46 19.52
CA THR A 190 4.44 13.31 20.81
C THR A 190 5.16 11.96 20.92
N LEU A 191 4.59 10.89 20.37
CA LEU A 191 5.14 9.53 20.39
C LEU A 191 6.09 9.20 19.24
N LEU A 192 6.41 10.15 18.34
CA LEU A 192 7.33 9.89 17.23
C LEU A 192 8.70 9.38 17.65
N PRO A 193 9.33 9.84 18.76
CA PRO A 193 10.59 9.24 19.23
C PRO A 193 10.46 7.75 19.58
N PHE A 194 9.33 7.36 20.19
CA PHE A 194 9.03 5.97 20.48
C PHE A 194 8.83 5.17 19.20
N LEU A 195 7.96 5.64 18.29
CA LEU A 195 7.69 4.99 17.02
C LEU A 195 8.98 4.82 16.17
N TYR A 196 9.81 5.85 16.14
CA TYR A 196 11.08 5.83 15.41
C TYR A 196 12.11 4.87 16.03
N THR A 197 12.08 4.69 17.35
CA THR A 197 12.87 3.65 18.04
C THR A 197 12.41 2.24 17.66
N LEU A 198 11.09 2.02 17.50
CA LEU A 198 10.58 0.76 16.97
C LEU A 198 11.07 0.51 15.54
N PHE A 199 11.06 1.53 14.68
CA PHE A 199 11.62 1.42 13.33
C PHE A 199 13.13 1.13 13.32
N TYR A 200 13.90 1.71 14.25
CA TYR A 200 15.31 1.34 14.42
C TYR A 200 15.46 -0.15 14.74
N LYS A 201 14.66 -0.68 15.67
CA LYS A 201 14.68 -2.10 16.04
C LYS A 201 14.22 -3.01 14.91
N ALA A 202 13.20 -2.61 14.16
CA ALA A 202 12.77 -3.32 12.96
C ALA A 202 13.91 -3.39 11.92
N HIS A 203 14.59 -2.27 11.67
CA HIS A 203 15.70 -2.19 10.73
C HIS A 203 16.94 -3.00 11.17
N LYS A 204 17.24 -3.06 12.48
CA LYS A 204 18.44 -3.74 12.98
C LYS A 204 18.23 -5.20 13.37
N PHE A 205 17.05 -5.54 13.88
CA PHE A 205 16.79 -6.82 14.54
C PHE A 205 15.56 -7.55 13.99
N GLY A 206 14.82 -6.95 13.04
CA GLY A 206 13.60 -7.57 12.50
C GLY A 206 12.42 -7.57 13.47
N GLU A 207 12.44 -6.74 14.53
CA GLU A 207 11.27 -6.57 15.40
C GLU A 207 10.08 -5.94 14.63
N THR A 208 8.84 -6.24 15.02
CA THR A 208 7.64 -5.60 14.47
C THR A 208 7.39 -4.21 15.06
N VAL A 209 6.73 -3.33 14.30
CA VAL A 209 6.36 -1.97 14.74
C VAL A 209 4.90 -1.93 15.20
N ALA A 210 3.95 -2.17 14.30
CA ALA A 210 2.59 -2.51 14.70
C ALA A 210 2.53 -4.01 15.02
N ARG A 211 2.07 -4.37 16.20
CA ARG A 211 2.27 -5.71 16.77
C ARG A 211 0.96 -6.38 17.17
N PRO A 212 0.73 -7.65 16.81
CA PRO A 212 -0.40 -8.41 17.32
C PRO A 212 -0.36 -8.55 18.84
N VAL A 213 -1.53 -8.65 19.48
CA VAL A 213 -1.62 -8.79 20.95
C VAL A 213 -1.10 -10.13 21.45
N LEU A 214 -1.12 -11.18 20.62
CA LEU A 214 -0.72 -12.55 21.00
C LEU A 214 0.77 -12.73 21.33
N HIS A 215 1.58 -11.67 21.16
CA HIS A 215 3.04 -11.71 21.18
C HIS A 215 3.63 -11.70 22.60
#